data_AF-A0A1E5XKW4-F1
#
_entry.id   AF-A0A1E5XKW4-F1
#
_cell.length_a   1.000
_cell.length_b   1.000
_cell.length_c   1.000
_cell.angle_alpha   90.00
_cell.angle_beta   90.00
_cell.angle_gamma   90.00
#
_symmetry.space_group_name_H-M   'P 1'
#
loop_
_entity.id
_entity.type
_entity.pdbx_description
1 polymer ?
#
loop_
_entity_poly.entity_id
_entity_poly.type
_entity_poly.pdbx_seq_one_letter_code
_entity_poly.pdbx_strand_id
1 'polypeptide(L)' 'MSKTLAAEIATRTLEVINPANRTVALAAALRRHGFDPNAAELPAAPTERAELLTWLLATYAPRE' A
#
# COMPACT_ATOMS: atom_id res chain seq x y z
N MET A 1 -8.04 7.47 3.83
CA MET A 1 -7.35 6.33 4.48
C MET A 1 -6.82 6.76 5.82
N SER A 2 -7.05 5.99 6.89
CA SER A 2 -6.50 6.26 8.22
C SER A 2 -5.08 5.73 8.38
N LYS A 3 -4.28 6.34 9.28
CA LYS A 3 -2.89 5.92 9.60
C LYS A 3 -2.77 4.46 10.01
N THR A 4 -3.71 3.95 10.81
CA THR A 4 -3.75 2.55 11.24
C THR A 4 -3.92 1.60 10.06
N LEU A 5 -4.88 1.88 9.18
CA LEU A 5 -5.12 1.05 7.99
C LEU A 5 -3.93 1.07 7.02
N ALA A 6 -3.30 2.24 6.83
CA ALA A 6 -2.09 2.35 6.02
C ALA A 6 -0.94 1.50 6.58
N ALA A 7 -0.77 1.51 7.90
CA ALA A 7 0.21 0.68 8.59
C ALA A 7 -0.06 -0.83 8.42
N GLU A 8 -1.32 -1.25 8.51
CA GLU A 8 -1.69 -2.65 8.32
C GLU A 8 -1.45 -3.13 6.88
N ILE A 9 -1.88 -2.34 5.87
CA ILE A 9 -1.64 -2.67 4.46
C ILE A 9 -0.13 -2.73 4.17
N ALA A 10 0.65 -1.78 4.69
CA ALA A 10 2.09 -1.76 4.51
C ALA A 10 2.76 -3.00 5.11
N THR A 11 2.41 -3.37 6.35
CA THR A 11 2.94 -4.57 7.01
C THR A 11 2.61 -5.83 6.21
N ARG A 12 1.33 -6.05 5.86
CA ARG A 12 0.92 -7.25 5.11
C ARG A 12 1.56 -7.36 3.72
N THR A 13 1.80 -6.22 3.08
CA THR A 13 2.49 -6.17 1.78
C THR A 13 3.94 -6.64 1.92
N LEU A 14 4.64 -6.24 2.98
CA LEU A 14 6.05 -6.59 3.20
C LEU A 14 6.26 -8.00 3.73
N GLU A 15 5.24 -8.62 4.34
CA GLU A 15 5.25 -10.04 4.72
C GLU A 15 5.29 -10.98 3.49
N VAL A 16 4.99 -10.49 2.28
CA VAL A 16 5.14 -11.28 1.05
C VAL A 16 6.62 -11.52 0.77
N ILE A 17 6.99 -12.80 0.86
CA ILE A 17 8.38 -13.27 0.75
C ILE A 17 9.01 -12.94 -0.61
N ASN A 18 8.28 -13.16 -1.71
CA ASN A 18 8.79 -12.82 -3.04
C ASN A 18 8.55 -11.32 -3.31
N PRO A 19 9.60 -10.48 -3.41
CA PRO A 19 9.47 -9.04 -3.62
C PRO A 19 8.73 -8.70 -4.92
N ALA A 20 8.84 -9.53 -5.97
CA ALA A 20 8.13 -9.34 -7.24
C ALA A 20 6.61 -9.41 -7.07
N ASN A 21 6.11 -10.12 -6.05
CA ASN A 21 4.67 -10.27 -5.79
C ASN A 21 4.11 -9.17 -4.89
N ARG A 22 4.96 -8.31 -4.29
CA ARG A 22 4.52 -7.30 -3.32
C ARG A 22 3.60 -6.25 -3.95
N THR A 23 3.90 -5.81 -5.17
CA THR A 23 3.04 -4.85 -5.90
C THR A 23 1.65 -5.46 -6.18
N VAL A 24 1.58 -6.75 -6.53
CA VAL A 24 0.31 -7.46 -6.73
C VAL A 24 -0.46 -7.60 -5.42
N ALA A 25 0.23 -7.94 -4.32
CA ALA A 25 -0.37 -8.04 -2.99
C ALA A 25 -0.88 -6.69 -2.47
N LEU A 26 -0.14 -5.61 -2.71
CA LEU A 26 -0.55 -4.23 -2.41
C LEU A 26 -1.83 -3.88 -3.16
N ALA A 27 -1.87 -4.11 -4.47
CA ALA A 27 -3.05 -3.85 -5.29
C ALA A 27 -4.28 -4.64 -4.80
N ALA A 28 -4.09 -5.90 -4.42
CA ALA A 28 -5.15 -6.74 -3.87
C ALA A 28 -5.63 -6.24 -2.49
N ALA A 29 -4.72 -5.80 -1.63
CA ALA A 29 -5.05 -5.22 -0.33
C ALA A 29 -5.86 -3.92 -0.48
N LEU A 30 -5.43 -3.02 -1.37
CA LEU A 30 -6.13 -1.77 -1.66
C LEU A 30 -7.57 -2.04 -2.12
N ARG A 31 -7.77 -2.93 -3.09
CA ARG A 31 -9.11 -3.31 -3.59
C ARG A 31 -10.01 -3.87 -2.49
N ARG A 32 -9.47 -4.71 -1.60
CA ARG A 32 -10.23 -5.29 -0.46
C ARG A 32 -10.74 -4.23 0.51
N HIS A 33 -10.03 -3.12 0.64
CA HIS A 33 -10.42 -1.99 1.49
C HIS A 33 -11.15 -0.89 0.73
N GLY A 34 -11.53 -1.11 -0.53
CA GLY A 34 -12.30 -0.17 -1.35
C GLY A 34 -11.47 0.95 -1.98
N PHE A 35 -10.13 0.85 -1.97
CA PHE A 35 -9.26 1.79 -2.67
C PHE A 35 -9.00 1.32 -4.09
N ASP A 36 -9.01 2.25 -5.04
CA ASP A 36 -8.63 1.95 -6.42
C ASP A 36 -7.10 1.93 -6.56
N PRO A 37 -6.48 0.78 -6.88
CA PRO A 37 -5.02 0.68 -6.98
C PRO A 37 -4.46 1.30 -8.26
N ASN A 38 -5.31 1.77 -9.18
CA ASN A 38 -4.88 2.46 -10.40
C ASN A 38 -4.95 3.98 -10.26
N ALA A 39 -5.39 4.50 -9.11
CA ALA A 39 -5.46 5.93 -8.83
C ALA A 39 -4.08 6.61 -8.84
N ALA A 40 -3.02 5.84 -8.63
CA ALA A 40 -1.62 6.26 -8.75
C ALA A 40 -0.76 5.09 -9.22
N GLU A 41 0.45 5.40 -9.70
CA GLU A 41 1.44 4.37 -10.00
C GLU A 41 1.84 3.64 -8.71
N LEU A 42 1.67 2.32 -8.71
CA LEU A 42 2.01 1.49 -7.56
C LEU A 42 3.53 1.38 -7.42
N PRO A 43 4.07 1.42 -6.19
CA PRO A 43 5.49 1.19 -5.98
C PRO A 43 5.88 -0.22 -6.47
N ALA A 44 6.94 -0.27 -7.28
CA ALA A 44 7.52 -1.51 -7.77
C ALA A 44 8.32 -2.17 -6.64
N ALA A 45 7.87 -3.34 -6.17
CA ALA A 45 8.51 -4.14 -5.14
C ALA A 45 8.89 -3.35 -3.86
N PRO A 46 7.91 -2.79 -3.12
CA PRO A 46 8.21 -2.04 -1.90
C PRO A 46 9.03 -2.88 -0.90
N THR A 47 10.09 -2.28 -0.36
CA THR A 47 11.01 -2.90 0.60
C THR A 47 10.96 -2.22 1.96
N GLU A 48 10.65 -0.93 2.00
CA GLU A 48 10.64 -0.15 3.24
C GLU A 48 9.22 0.18 3.72
N ARG A 49 8.96 -0.12 4.99
CA ARG A 49 7.65 0.10 5.60
C ARG A 49 7.30 1.57 5.72
N ALA A 50 8.28 2.40 6.10
CA ALA A 50 8.07 3.83 6.31
C ALA A 50 7.73 4.55 5.00
N GLU A 51 8.41 4.19 3.92
CA GLU A 51 8.15 4.73 2.59
C GLU A 51 6.77 4.31 2.07
N LEU A 52 6.44 3.01 2.18
CA LEU A 52 5.13 2.51 1.74
C LEU A 52 3.98 3.14 2.53
N LEU A 53 4.14 3.31 3.84
CA LEU A 53 3.15 3.99 4.69
C LEU A 53 2.97 5.46 4.30
N THR A 54 4.07 6.17 4.04
CA THR A 54 4.05 7.56 3.60
C THR A 54 3.33 7.68 2.25
N TRP A 55 3.63 6.80 1.29
CA TRP A 55 2.98 6.77 -0.01
C TRP A 55 1.48 6.48 0.10
N LEU A 56 1.07 5.49 0.91
CA LEU A 56 -0.33 5.14 1.14
C LEU A 56 -1.14 6.31 1.68
N LEU A 57 -0.58 7.04 2.65
CA LEU A 57 -1.21 8.22 3.22
C LEU A 57 -1.26 9.37 2.21
N ALA A 58 -0.15 9.66 1.52
CA ALA A 58 -0.13 10.72 0.51
C ALA A 58 -1.12 10.49 -0.65
N THR A 59 -1.37 9.23 -1.00
CA THR A 59 -2.23 8.83 -2.13
C THR A 59 -3.70 8.72 -1.74
N TYR A 60 -4.02 8.12 -0.59
CA TYR A 60 -5.38 7.72 -0.24
C TYR A 60 -5.92 8.39 1.04
N ALA A 61 -5.13 9.17 1.78
CA ALA A 61 -5.68 10.01 2.84
C ALA A 61 -6.53 11.13 2.23
N PRO A 62 -7.66 11.51 2.87
CA PRO A 62 -8.40 12.69 2.45
C PRO A 62 -7.45 13.89 2.49
N ARG A 63 -7.40 14.68 1.41
CA ARG A 63 -6.77 15.99 1.42
C ARG A 63 -7.75 16.96 2.10
N GLU A 64 -7.31 17.55 3.19
CA GLU A 64 -8.00 18.66 3.86
C GLU A 64 -7.95 19.93 2.99
#